data_AF-A0A401YJ53-F1
#
_entry.id   AF-A0A401YJ53-F1
#
_cell.length_a   1.000
_cell.length_b   1.000
_cell.length_c   1.000
_cell.angle_alpha   90.00
_cell.angle_beta   90.00
_cell.angle_gamma   90.00
#
_symmetry.space_group_name_H-M   'P 1'
#
loop_
_entity.id
_entity.type
_entity.pdbx_description
1 polymer ?
#
loop_
_entity_poly.entity_id
_entity_poly.type
_entity_poly.pdbx_seq_one_letter_code
_entity_poly.pdbx_strand_id
1 'polypeptide(L)'
;MSIKVTVIYHDTDTCVRALADAVAAVAWNTGADIRLRRLPEAEPAAPRDGTKADPLATVGDLTWPDVVILGAPARDGDVVALLRRLTRSAAASATDAAARDMRDSWRRRSCEQVFGVFVTTPAPDTRHGGLMRSFAIIRPRSPENDTLGPRRSIATPTGLTARASATDDPTLLSLDLARIQTRRCVEMAALLRAERVLVA
;
A
#
# COMPACT_ATOMS: atom_id res chain seq x y z
N MET A 1 13.64 -15.00 9.34
CA MET A 1 12.80 -14.96 8.12
C MET A 1 12.57 -13.51 7.72
N SER A 2 12.74 -13.18 6.45
CA SER A 2 12.47 -11.86 5.85
C SER A 2 11.03 -11.41 6.05
N ILE A 3 10.81 -10.09 6.15
CA ILE A 3 9.48 -9.48 6.11
C ILE A 3 8.97 -9.55 4.67
N LYS A 4 7.69 -9.85 4.49
CA LYS A 4 7.06 -9.95 3.18
C LYS A 4 6.23 -8.70 2.92
N VAL A 5 6.51 -8.01 1.82
CA VAL A 5 5.85 -6.75 1.45
C VAL A 5 5.19 -6.91 0.09
N THR A 6 3.91 -6.56 0.00
CA THR A 6 3.21 -6.44 -1.29
C THR A 6 2.83 -4.99 -1.51
N VAL A 7 3.20 -4.45 -2.66
CA VAL A 7 2.81 -3.12 -3.13
C VAL A 7 1.81 -3.30 -4.26
N ILE A 8 0.59 -2.80 -4.06
CA ILE A 8 -0.49 -2.83 -5.06
C ILE A 8 -0.80 -1.38 -5.43
N TYR A 9 -0.73 -1.06 -6.72
CA TYR A 9 -0.88 0.32 -7.16
C TYR A 9 -1.83 0.45 -8.35
N HIS A 10 -2.50 1.59 -8.44
CA HIS A 10 -3.37 1.97 -9.55
C HIS A 10 -2.53 2.53 -10.71
N ASP A 11 -2.65 1.95 -11.90
CA ASP A 11 -1.78 2.27 -13.04
C ASP A 11 -2.28 3.45 -13.90
N THR A 12 -3.08 4.35 -13.34
CA THR A 12 -3.65 5.47 -14.11
C THR A 12 -2.74 6.67 -14.20
N ASP A 13 -1.88 6.88 -13.20
CA ASP A 13 -1.08 8.10 -13.05
C ASP A 13 0.39 7.73 -12.84
N THR A 14 1.27 8.35 -13.63
CA THR A 14 2.72 8.11 -13.59
C THR A 14 3.33 8.43 -12.22
N CYS A 15 2.74 9.35 -11.46
CA CYS A 15 3.10 9.63 -10.07
C CYS A 15 2.85 8.41 -9.15
N VAL A 16 1.71 7.72 -9.30
CA VAL A 16 1.39 6.54 -8.48
C VAL A 16 2.39 5.43 -8.75
N ARG A 17 2.73 5.22 -10.03
CA ARG A 17 3.77 4.28 -10.45
C ARG A 17 5.13 4.62 -9.83
N ALA A 18 5.59 5.87 -9.99
CA ALA A 18 6.89 6.30 -9.46
C ALA A 18 7.00 6.14 -7.94
N LEU A 19 5.92 6.43 -7.20
CA LEU A 19 5.87 6.20 -5.76
C LEU A 19 5.85 4.72 -5.41
N ALA A 20 5.11 3.89 -6.16
CA ALA A 20 5.10 2.44 -5.96
C ALA A 20 6.50 1.83 -6.16
N ASP A 21 7.23 2.27 -7.19
CA ASP A 21 8.61 1.85 -7.44
C ASP A 21 9.55 2.31 -6.30
N ALA A 22 9.39 3.54 -5.81
CA ALA A 22 10.16 4.05 -4.67
C ALA A 22 9.90 3.27 -3.39
N VAL A 23 8.63 2.93 -3.11
CA VAL A 23 8.22 2.09 -1.98
C VAL A 23 8.84 0.69 -2.11
N ALA A 24 8.72 0.06 -3.28
CA ALA A 24 9.28 -1.27 -3.52
C ALA A 24 10.80 -1.29 -3.34
N ALA A 25 11.52 -0.31 -3.90
CA ALA A 25 12.97 -0.20 -3.75
C ALA A 25 13.39 -0.06 -2.28
N VAL A 26 12.65 0.70 -1.48
CA VAL A 26 12.95 0.89 -0.05
C VAL A 26 12.73 -0.39 0.74
N ALA A 27 11.60 -1.06 0.54
CA ALA A 27 11.34 -2.35 1.17
C ALA A 27 12.44 -3.37 0.81
N TRP A 28 12.95 -3.32 -0.43
CA TRP A 28 13.96 -4.27 -0.88
C TRP A 28 15.28 -4.03 -0.17
N ASN A 29 15.66 -2.75 -0.04
CA ASN A 29 16.85 -2.32 0.70
C ASN A 29 16.78 -2.67 2.21
N THR A 30 15.59 -2.89 2.77
CA THR A 30 15.44 -3.39 4.15
C THR A 30 15.60 -4.91 4.29
N GLY A 31 15.86 -5.63 3.19
CA GLY A 31 15.94 -7.10 3.16
C GLY A 31 14.57 -7.79 3.17
N ALA A 32 13.52 -7.11 2.72
CA ALA A 32 12.19 -7.67 2.61
C ALA A 32 11.98 -8.40 1.28
N ASP A 33 11.18 -9.46 1.29
CA ASP A 33 10.69 -10.09 0.06
C ASP A 33 9.54 -9.25 -0.51
N ILE A 34 9.59 -8.93 -1.80
CA ILE A 34 8.64 -7.98 -2.39
C ILE A 34 7.85 -8.57 -3.54
N ARG A 35 6.59 -8.17 -3.59
CA ARG A 35 5.73 -8.28 -4.77
C ARG A 35 5.19 -6.92 -5.15
N LEU A 36 5.54 -6.44 -6.34
CA LEU A 36 4.92 -5.27 -6.96
C LEU A 36 3.81 -5.75 -7.91
N ARG A 37 2.61 -5.18 -7.77
CA ARG A 37 1.40 -5.61 -8.49
C ARG A 37 0.58 -4.43 -8.97
N ARG A 38 -0.01 -4.58 -10.16
CA ARG A 38 -1.01 -3.65 -10.70
C ARG A 38 -2.39 -4.01 -10.18
N LEU A 39 -3.18 -3.01 -9.79
CA LEU A 39 -4.58 -3.22 -9.45
C LEU A 39 -5.35 -3.69 -10.70
N PRO A 40 -6.02 -4.85 -10.66
CA PRO A 40 -6.92 -5.27 -11.75
C PRO A 40 -8.12 -4.33 -11.86
N GLU A 41 -8.25 -3.67 -13.01
CA GLU A 41 -9.40 -2.84 -13.37
C GLU A 41 -10.39 -3.63 -14.25
N ALA A 42 -11.64 -3.15 -14.30
CA ALA A 42 -12.68 -3.75 -15.14
C ALA A 42 -12.36 -3.60 -16.64
N GLU A 43 -11.63 -2.56 -17.02
CA GLU A 43 -11.08 -2.35 -18.35
C GLU A 43 -9.56 -2.18 -18.20
N PRO A 44 -8.73 -3.12 -18.68
CA PRO A 44 -7.29 -3.02 -18.53
C PRO A 44 -6.78 -1.87 -19.41
N ALA A 45 -6.50 -0.72 -18.80
CA ALA A 45 -5.71 0.29 -19.46
C ALA A 45 -4.34 -0.32 -19.81
N ALA A 46 -3.94 -0.21 -21.08
CA ALA A 46 -2.57 -0.51 -21.48
C ALA A 46 -1.61 0.35 -20.63
N PRO A 47 -0.44 -0.18 -20.22
CA PRO A 47 0.54 0.59 -19.45
C PRO A 47 0.79 1.93 -20.16
N ARG A 48 0.60 3.03 -19.45
CA ARG A 48 0.67 4.38 -20.04
C ARG A 48 2.07 4.72 -20.57
N ASP A 49 3.09 3.96 -20.14
CA ASP A 49 4.51 4.15 -20.45
C ASP A 49 5.09 3.12 -21.44
N GLY A 50 4.27 2.21 -21.99
CA GLY A 50 4.72 1.21 -22.98
C GLY A 50 5.69 0.15 -22.42
N THR A 51 5.86 0.07 -21.10
CA THR A 51 6.70 -0.93 -20.46
C THR A 51 5.96 -2.26 -20.29
N LYS A 52 6.71 -3.36 -20.07
CA LYS A 52 6.11 -4.66 -19.75
C LYS A 52 5.30 -4.52 -18.47
N ALA A 53 3.99 -4.71 -18.58
CA ALA A 53 3.06 -4.60 -17.47
C ALA A 53 3.47 -5.50 -16.30
N ASP A 54 3.51 -4.92 -15.09
CA ASP A 54 3.61 -5.71 -13.86
C ASP A 54 2.41 -6.66 -13.74
N PRO A 55 2.57 -7.82 -13.08
CA PRO A 55 1.48 -8.77 -12.90
C PRO A 55 0.31 -8.13 -12.15
N LEU A 56 -0.91 -8.52 -12.54
CA LEU A 56 -2.11 -8.10 -11.83
C LEU A 56 -2.10 -8.67 -10.41
N ALA A 57 -2.57 -7.86 -9.46
CA ALA A 57 -2.74 -8.26 -8.08
C ALA A 57 -3.77 -9.39 -7.98
N THR A 58 -3.40 -10.47 -7.31
CA THR A 58 -4.28 -11.57 -6.97
C THR A 58 -4.57 -11.55 -5.47
N VAL A 59 -5.54 -12.35 -5.02
CA VAL A 59 -5.81 -12.41 -3.57
C VAL A 59 -4.71 -13.14 -2.80
N GLY A 60 -3.94 -14.00 -3.46
CA GLY A 60 -2.71 -14.55 -2.89
C GLY A 60 -1.71 -13.46 -2.49
N ASP A 61 -1.77 -12.28 -3.13
CA ASP A 61 -0.92 -11.15 -2.78
C ASP A 61 -1.45 -10.34 -1.58
N LEU A 62 -2.68 -10.59 -1.12
CA LEU A 62 -3.20 -10.06 0.15
C LEU A 62 -2.92 -10.98 1.33
N THR A 63 -2.85 -12.30 1.12
CA THR A 63 -2.64 -13.30 2.18
C THR A 63 -1.20 -13.75 2.33
N TRP A 64 -0.32 -13.45 1.39
CA TRP A 64 1.11 -13.76 1.51
C TRP A 64 1.91 -12.78 2.41
N PRO A 65 1.71 -11.45 2.36
CA PRO A 65 2.62 -10.52 2.99
C PRO A 65 2.36 -10.31 4.50
N ASP A 66 3.31 -9.69 5.17
CA ASP A 66 3.16 -9.06 6.49
C ASP A 66 2.81 -7.56 6.34
N VAL A 67 3.22 -6.95 5.22
CA VAL A 67 2.91 -5.55 4.88
C VAL A 67 2.19 -5.48 3.54
N VAL A 68 1.03 -4.83 3.49
CA VAL A 68 0.33 -4.48 2.24
C VAL A 68 0.36 -2.97 2.07
N ILE A 69 0.94 -2.48 0.97
CA ILE A 69 0.95 -1.05 0.64
C ILE A 69 0.06 -0.81 -0.58
N LEU A 70 -0.90 0.09 -0.45
CA LEU A 70 -1.86 0.45 -1.49
C LEU A 70 -1.58 1.87 -2.00
N GLY A 71 -1.53 2.03 -3.33
CA GLY A 71 -1.31 3.31 -3.99
C GLY A 71 -2.43 3.68 -4.96
N ALA A 72 -3.02 4.87 -4.82
CA ALA A 72 -4.04 5.35 -5.75
C ALA A 72 -4.12 6.88 -5.87
N PRO A 73 -4.70 7.40 -6.96
CA PRO A 73 -5.02 8.81 -7.06
C PRO A 73 -6.20 9.20 -6.16
N ALA A 74 -6.25 10.47 -5.76
CA ALA A 74 -7.22 11.01 -4.81
C ALA A 74 -8.66 10.96 -5.32
N ARG A 75 -8.86 10.94 -6.65
CA ARG A 75 -10.18 10.78 -7.27
C ARG A 75 -10.81 9.42 -6.92
N ASP A 76 -10.00 8.41 -6.62
CA ASP A 76 -10.49 7.11 -6.17
C ASP A 76 -10.93 7.12 -4.70
N GLY A 77 -10.74 8.25 -4.02
CA GLY A 77 -11.56 8.77 -2.92
C GLY A 77 -11.46 8.05 -1.59
N ASP A 78 -11.10 6.77 -1.57
CA ASP A 78 -11.11 5.97 -0.35
C ASP A 78 -10.28 4.68 -0.54
N VAL A 79 -9.43 4.39 0.45
CA VAL A 79 -8.77 3.08 0.60
C VAL A 79 -9.78 1.94 0.51
N VAL A 80 -10.97 2.15 1.07
CA VAL A 80 -12.08 1.20 1.03
C VAL A 80 -12.58 0.99 -0.41
N ALA A 81 -12.62 2.03 -1.24
CA ALA A 81 -13.02 1.91 -2.64
C ALA A 81 -11.98 1.12 -3.46
N LEU A 82 -10.68 1.26 -3.14
CA LEU A 82 -9.61 0.49 -3.77
C LEU A 82 -9.64 -0.99 -3.34
N LEU A 83 -9.79 -1.26 -2.05
CA LEU A 83 -9.95 -2.62 -1.52
C LEU A 83 -11.21 -3.30 -2.05
N ARG A 84 -12.34 -2.58 -2.17
CA ARG A 84 -13.57 -3.10 -2.80
C ARG A 84 -13.34 -3.48 -4.25
N ARG A 85 -12.59 -2.67 -5.01
CA ARG A 85 -12.23 -2.96 -6.42
C ARG A 85 -11.34 -4.19 -6.53
N LEU A 86 -10.31 -4.29 -5.70
CA LEU A 86 -9.43 -5.47 -5.63
C LEU A 86 -10.21 -6.74 -5.27
N THR A 87 -11.13 -6.66 -4.30
CA THR A 87 -11.93 -7.81 -3.89
C THR A 87 -12.94 -8.20 -4.97
N ARG A 88 -13.53 -7.23 -5.68
CA ARG A 88 -14.49 -7.48 -6.76
C ARG A 88 -13.83 -8.14 -7.97
N SER A 89 -12.69 -7.62 -8.41
CA SER A 89 -11.91 -8.20 -9.53
C SER A 89 -11.44 -9.61 -9.22
N ALA A 90 -10.98 -9.85 -8.00
CA ALA A 90 -10.68 -11.20 -7.53
C ALA A 90 -11.89 -12.13 -7.56
N ALA A 91 -13.05 -11.67 -7.06
CA ALA A 91 -14.27 -12.46 -7.03
C ALA A 91 -14.82 -12.78 -8.43
N ALA A 92 -14.58 -11.93 -9.44
CA ALA A 92 -14.98 -12.20 -10.82
C ALA A 92 -14.33 -13.48 -11.40
N SER A 93 -13.16 -13.88 -10.89
CA SER A 93 -12.44 -15.09 -11.29
C SER A 93 -12.71 -16.33 -10.42
N ALA A 94 -13.51 -16.20 -9.36
CA ALA A 94 -13.69 -17.23 -8.33
C ALA A 94 -15.16 -17.66 -8.17
N THR A 95 -15.40 -18.90 -7.77
CA THR A 95 -16.73 -19.34 -7.33
C THR A 95 -17.11 -18.67 -5.99
N ASP A 96 -18.41 -18.48 -5.71
CA ASP A 96 -18.89 -17.81 -4.49
C ASP A 96 -18.41 -18.45 -3.18
N ALA A 97 -18.14 -19.76 -3.19
CA ALA A 97 -17.58 -20.48 -2.06
C ALA A 97 -16.09 -20.16 -1.86
N ALA A 98 -15.30 -20.16 -2.94
CA ALA A 98 -13.89 -19.77 -2.90
C ALA A 98 -13.73 -18.30 -2.49
N ALA A 99 -14.60 -17.41 -2.98
CA ALA A 99 -14.60 -16.01 -2.60
C ALA A 99 -14.92 -15.79 -1.11
N ARG A 100 -15.77 -16.64 -0.50
CA ARG A 100 -16.07 -16.62 0.95
C ARG A 100 -14.89 -17.10 1.79
N ASP A 101 -14.38 -18.30 1.50
CA ASP A 101 -13.25 -18.87 2.25
C ASP A 101 -12.02 -17.95 2.20
N MET A 102 -11.79 -17.35 1.05
CA MET A 102 -10.77 -16.32 0.84
C MET A 102 -10.98 -15.07 1.69
N ARG A 103 -12.22 -14.54 1.77
CA ARG A 103 -12.54 -13.40 2.65
C ARG A 103 -12.29 -13.76 4.11
N ASP A 104 -12.65 -14.96 4.52
CA ASP A 104 -12.47 -15.42 5.90
C ASP A 104 -10.98 -15.62 6.23
N SER A 105 -10.21 -16.18 5.29
CA SER A 105 -8.75 -16.31 5.37
C SER A 105 -8.07 -14.95 5.50
N TRP A 106 -8.44 -14.00 4.63
CA TRP A 106 -7.90 -12.64 4.71
C TRP A 106 -8.31 -11.93 6.00
N ARG A 107 -9.56 -12.07 6.46
CA ARG A 107 -10.06 -11.48 7.71
C ARG A 107 -9.28 -11.98 8.93
N ARG A 108 -8.94 -13.28 8.96
CA ARG A 108 -8.07 -13.85 10.01
C ARG A 108 -6.68 -13.23 9.95
N ARG A 109 -6.10 -13.11 8.76
CA ARG A 109 -4.73 -12.61 8.57
C ARG A 109 -4.60 -11.10 8.74
N SER A 110 -5.62 -10.31 8.44
CA SER A 110 -5.52 -8.85 8.40
C SER A 110 -5.14 -8.22 9.74
N CYS A 111 -5.47 -8.88 10.87
CA CYS A 111 -5.09 -8.42 12.21
C CYS A 111 -3.58 -8.59 12.50
N GLU A 112 -2.89 -9.33 11.64
CA GLU A 112 -1.47 -9.66 11.77
C GLU A 112 -0.61 -8.88 10.76
N GLN A 113 -1.25 -8.03 9.95
CA GLN A 113 -0.62 -7.29 8.85
C GLN A 113 -0.58 -5.79 9.14
N VAL A 114 0.43 -5.13 8.57
CA VAL A 114 0.50 -3.67 8.50
C VAL A 114 0.00 -3.22 7.13
N PHE A 115 -0.91 -2.25 7.10
CA PHE A 115 -1.40 -1.66 5.87
C PHE A 115 -0.82 -0.25 5.70
N GLY A 116 -0.06 -0.03 4.64
CA GLY A 116 0.32 1.30 4.18
C GLY A 116 -0.63 1.75 3.09
N VAL A 117 -1.01 3.01 3.06
CA VAL A 117 -1.85 3.55 1.99
C VAL A 117 -1.37 4.94 1.62
N PHE A 118 -0.94 5.11 0.37
CA PHE A 118 -0.61 6.43 -0.15
C PHE A 118 -1.63 6.87 -1.20
N VAL A 119 -1.94 8.16 -1.13
CA VAL A 119 -2.88 8.82 -2.04
C VAL A 119 -2.13 9.91 -2.78
N THR A 120 -2.32 10.03 -4.09
CA THR A 120 -1.71 11.08 -4.91
C THR A 120 -2.73 12.08 -5.42
N THR A 121 -2.32 13.30 -5.71
CA THR A 121 -3.14 14.30 -6.40
C THR A 121 -2.43 14.71 -7.70
N PRO A 122 -3.17 14.92 -8.81
CA PRO A 122 -2.58 15.44 -10.04
C PRO A 122 -1.90 16.79 -9.81
N ALA A 123 -0.71 16.96 -10.40
CA ALA A 123 0.11 18.16 -10.32
C ALA A 123 0.93 18.24 -11.61
N PRO A 124 0.38 18.83 -12.68
CA PRO A 124 0.94 18.73 -14.03
C PRO A 124 2.29 19.45 -14.20
N ASP A 125 2.64 20.32 -13.27
CA ASP A 125 3.91 21.06 -13.19
C ASP A 125 5.04 20.24 -12.54
N THR A 126 4.77 19.03 -12.05
CA THR A 126 5.76 18.19 -11.37
C THR A 126 6.34 17.11 -12.28
N ARG A 127 7.52 16.59 -11.92
CA ARG A 127 8.26 15.59 -12.71
C ARG A 127 7.45 14.33 -13.03
N HIS A 128 6.50 13.97 -12.19
CA HIS A 128 5.66 12.78 -12.37
C HIS A 128 4.17 13.11 -12.56
N GLY A 129 3.83 14.37 -12.89
CA GLY A 129 2.45 14.79 -13.14
C GLY A 129 1.52 14.68 -11.92
N GLY A 130 2.08 14.55 -10.71
CA GLY A 130 1.36 14.35 -9.47
C GLY A 130 2.25 14.44 -8.23
N LEU A 131 1.61 14.58 -7.08
CA LEU A 131 2.25 14.62 -5.75
C LEU A 131 1.56 13.66 -4.80
N MET A 132 2.30 13.13 -3.83
CA MET A 132 1.68 12.37 -2.74
C MET A 132 0.91 13.33 -1.84
N ARG A 133 -0.38 13.12 -1.64
CA ARG A 133 -1.23 13.89 -0.73
C ARG A 133 -1.09 13.40 0.71
N SER A 134 -1.06 12.10 0.91
CA SER A 134 -0.96 11.48 2.23
C SER A 134 -0.41 10.06 2.15
N PHE A 135 0.16 9.61 3.27
CA PHE A 135 0.50 8.21 3.52
C PHE A 135 -0.04 7.84 4.90
N ALA A 136 -1.00 6.92 4.95
CA ALA A 136 -1.56 6.37 6.17
C ALA A 136 -0.96 5.00 6.48
N ILE A 137 -0.62 4.75 7.74
CA ILE A 137 -0.34 3.41 8.24
C ILE A 137 -1.47 2.98 9.15
N ILE A 138 -2.01 1.80 8.87
CA ILE A 138 -3.18 1.21 9.51
C ILE A 138 -2.78 -0.17 10.04
N ARG A 139 -3.03 -0.39 11.33
CA ARG A 139 -2.94 -1.71 11.97
C ARG A 139 -4.35 -2.14 12.38
N PRO A 140 -4.94 -3.15 11.73
CA PRO A 140 -6.19 -3.74 12.19
C PRO A 140 -5.93 -4.45 13.54
N ARG A 141 -6.78 -4.22 14.54
CA ARG A 141 -6.67 -4.87 15.85
C ARG A 141 -7.73 -5.97 15.97
N SER A 142 -7.42 -7.03 16.72
CA SER A 142 -8.39 -8.10 17.02
C SER A 142 -9.61 -7.52 17.76
N PRO A 143 -10.84 -7.94 17.42
CA PRO A 143 -12.07 -7.46 18.06
C PRO A 143 -12.15 -7.78 19.56
N GLU A 144 -11.29 -8.66 20.09
CA GLU A 144 -11.33 -9.10 21.49
C GLU A 144 -10.69 -8.11 22.49
N ASN A 145 -10.03 -7.06 22.01
CA ASN A 145 -9.24 -6.14 22.85
C ASN A 145 -9.63 -4.68 22.60
N ASP A 146 -10.85 -4.31 23.02
CA ASP A 146 -11.54 -3.06 22.66
C ASP A 146 -11.68 -2.10 23.85
N THR A 147 -10.84 -1.06 23.88
CA THR A 147 -11.08 0.17 24.68
C THR A 147 -10.59 1.45 24.00
N LEU A 148 -9.81 1.35 22.93
CA LEU A 148 -9.27 2.48 22.16
C LEU A 148 -9.35 2.13 20.67
N GLY A 149 -10.08 2.94 19.91
CA GLY A 149 -10.33 2.74 18.47
C GLY A 149 -9.07 2.60 17.60
N PRO A 150 -9.22 2.38 16.29
CA PRO A 150 -8.10 2.07 15.39
C PRO A 150 -7.04 3.18 15.42
N ARG A 151 -5.79 2.82 15.81
CA ARG A 151 -4.65 3.73 15.70
C ARG A 151 -4.27 3.90 14.23
N ARG A 152 -4.70 5.02 13.65
CA ARG A 152 -4.27 5.48 12.32
C ARG A 152 -3.14 6.49 12.50
N SER A 153 -2.00 6.25 11.86
CA SER A 153 -0.95 7.26 11.71
C SER A 153 -1.00 7.79 10.29
N ILE A 154 -1.32 9.07 10.11
CA ILE A 154 -1.38 9.70 8.79
C ILE A 154 -0.26 10.73 8.73
N ALA A 155 0.64 10.57 7.76
CA ALA A 155 1.63 11.58 7.40
C ALA A 155 1.19 12.28 6.10
N THR A 156 1.33 13.59 6.07
CA THR A 156 1.15 14.40 4.87
C THR A 156 2.47 15.12 4.56
N PRO A 157 2.74 15.47 3.29
CA PRO A 157 3.89 16.31 2.93
C PRO A 157 3.94 17.59 3.73
N THR A 158 2.80 18.27 3.86
CA THR A 158 2.67 19.49 4.67
C THR A 158 2.90 19.26 6.17
N GLY A 159 2.69 18.04 6.67
CA GLY A 159 2.98 17.68 8.07
C GLY A 159 4.46 17.36 8.32
N LEU A 160 5.24 17.07 7.28
CA LEU A 160 6.67 16.79 7.35
C LEU A 160 7.55 17.99 6.95
N THR A 161 6.97 18.99 6.26
CA THR A 161 7.63 20.26 5.89
C THR A 161 7.99 21.15 7.08
N ALA A 162 7.63 20.80 8.31
CA ALA A 162 8.27 21.40 9.49
C ALA A 162 9.78 21.09 9.59
N ARG A 163 10.30 20.20 8.72
CA ARG A 163 11.72 19.82 8.61
C ARG A 163 12.36 20.02 7.23
N ALA A 164 11.62 20.48 6.22
CA ALA A 164 12.13 20.65 4.85
C ALA A 164 12.08 22.12 4.43
N SER A 165 13.11 22.59 3.72
CA SER A 165 13.24 23.98 3.29
C SER A 165 12.25 24.29 2.17
N ALA A 166 11.79 25.54 2.07
CA ALA A 166 10.84 26.01 1.04
C ALA A 166 11.37 25.93 -0.42
N THR A 167 12.59 25.42 -0.62
CA THR A 167 13.28 25.31 -1.93
C THR A 167 13.28 23.88 -2.49
N ASP A 168 12.74 22.91 -1.76
CA ASP A 168 12.81 21.49 -2.16
C ASP A 168 11.72 21.13 -3.20
N ASP A 169 12.10 20.43 -4.27
CA ASP A 169 11.17 19.93 -5.30
C ASP A 169 10.06 19.10 -4.62
N PRO A 170 8.77 19.46 -4.78
CA PRO A 170 7.67 18.77 -4.10
C PRO A 170 7.57 17.28 -4.50
N THR A 171 8.12 16.92 -5.66
CA THR A 171 8.26 15.53 -6.11
C THR A 171 9.24 14.76 -5.23
N LEU A 172 10.40 15.36 -4.91
CA LEU A 172 11.40 14.76 -4.04
C LEU A 172 10.87 14.61 -2.61
N LEU A 173 10.14 15.61 -2.11
CA LEU A 173 9.45 15.52 -0.81
C LEU A 173 8.47 14.33 -0.76
N SER A 174 7.71 14.12 -1.84
CA SER A 174 6.78 12.98 -1.95
C SER A 174 7.51 11.63 -1.92
N LEU A 175 8.65 11.54 -2.61
CA LEU A 175 9.49 10.34 -2.63
C LEU A 175 10.13 10.06 -1.26
N ASP A 176 10.66 11.10 -0.60
CA ASP A 176 11.28 10.95 0.73
C ASP A 176 10.28 10.56 1.80
N LEU A 177 9.06 11.10 1.73
CA LEU A 177 7.98 10.63 2.58
C LEU A 177 7.63 9.17 2.34
N ALA A 178 7.48 8.76 1.07
CA ALA A 178 7.20 7.37 0.74
C ALA A 178 8.30 6.45 1.30
N ARG A 179 9.57 6.86 1.21
CA ARG A 179 10.72 6.14 1.79
C ARG A 179 10.60 6.01 3.31
N ILE A 180 10.38 7.11 4.02
CA ILE A 180 10.28 7.13 5.50
C ILE A 180 9.12 6.25 5.96
N GLN A 181 7.94 6.37 5.34
CA GLN A 181 6.76 5.62 5.77
C GLN A 181 6.87 4.13 5.42
N THR A 182 7.49 3.79 4.29
CA THR A 182 7.76 2.39 3.94
C THR A 182 8.65 1.72 4.98
N ARG A 183 9.73 2.39 5.40
CA ARG A 183 10.62 1.87 6.44
C ARG A 183 9.85 1.62 7.73
N ARG A 184 9.00 2.56 8.16
CA ARG A 184 8.14 2.40 9.34
C ARG A 184 7.20 1.20 9.21
N CYS A 185 6.59 0.99 8.04
CA CYS A 185 5.73 -0.18 7.81
C CYS A 185 6.48 -1.49 8.02
N VAL A 186 7.70 -1.60 7.48
CA VAL A 186 8.55 -2.80 7.62
C VAL A 186 8.98 -3.01 9.08
N GLU A 187 9.44 -1.95 9.74
CA GLU A 187 9.81 -1.99 11.17
C GLU A 187 8.65 -2.43 12.04
N MET A 188 7.45 -1.89 11.83
CA MET A 188 6.26 -2.31 12.56
C MET A 188 5.91 -3.77 12.29
N ALA A 189 5.95 -4.24 11.04
CA ALA A 189 5.68 -5.64 10.74
C ALA A 189 6.69 -6.59 11.40
N ALA A 190 7.96 -6.19 11.49
CA ALA A 190 8.97 -6.94 12.22
C ALA A 190 8.65 -7.04 13.72
N LEU A 191 8.23 -5.93 14.34
CA LEU A 191 7.80 -5.92 15.74
C LEU A 191 6.56 -6.81 15.96
N LEU A 192 5.55 -6.72 15.09
CA LEU A 192 4.35 -7.56 15.17
C LEU A 192 4.67 -9.04 15.07
N ARG A 193 5.57 -9.41 14.17
CA ARG A 193 6.01 -10.80 14.05
C ARG A 193 6.76 -11.26 15.30
N ALA A 194 7.60 -10.41 15.87
CA ALA A 194 8.30 -10.71 17.12
C ALA A 194 7.33 -10.88 18.30
N GLU A 195 6.32 -10.00 18.45
CA GLU A 195 5.25 -10.12 19.45
C GLU A 195 4.57 -11.49 19.38
N ARG A 196 4.28 -11.99 18.18
CA ARG A 196 3.62 -13.29 17.99
C ARG A 196 4.47 -14.47 18.42
N VAL A 197 5.77 -14.43 18.13
CA VAL A 197 6.71 -15.50 18.53
C VAL A 197 6.83 -15.56 20.06
N LEU A 198 6.66 -14.43 20.75
CA LEU A 198 6.71 -14.38 22.21
C LEU A 198 5.42 -14.85 22.90
N VAL A 199 4.29 -14.80 22.20
CA VAL A 199 2.95 -15.17 22.74
C VAL A 199 2.56 -16.62 22.36
N ALA A 200 3.20 -17.20 21.34
CA ALA A 200 2.99 -18.58 20.89
C ALA A 200 3.83 -19.58 21.69
#